data_AF-A0A392P948-F1
#
_entry.id   AF-A0A392P948-F1
#
_cell.length_a   1.000
_cell.length_b   1.000
_cell.length_c   1.000
_cell.angle_alpha   90.00
_cell.angle_beta   90.00
_cell.angle_gamma   90.00
#
_symmetry.space_group_name_H-M   'P 1'
#
loop_
_entity.id
_entity.type
_entity.pdbx_description
1 polymer ?
#
loop_
_entity_poly.entity_id
_entity_poly.type
_entity_poly.pdbx_seq_one_letter_code
_entity_poly.pdbx_strand_id
1 'polypeptide(L)'
;SGIIHFNANSSVPLFKLPDCRSTSLVATKQNNESKCVKHAFGDTLQSDLETRKRVIIIGAGPAGLTAARHLNRQGFTVTVLEARNRIGGRVFTDHSSLSVPVDLGASIITGVEADVATERRPDPSSLVCAQLGLELSVLNSDCPLYDTVTGQKVPADMDEALEAEYNSLLDDMVLVVARKGEQAMKMSLEDGLEYALKIRRTGHSKGSEETKQSNSADRPFDSKRDGAMEQNFDEILDPRERRVMDWHFAHLEYGCAALLKEVSLPYWNQDDVYG
;
A
#
# COMPACT_ATOMS: atom_id res chain seq x y z
N SER A 1 -1.25 32.25 0.65
CA SER A 1 -0.35 31.22 1.21
C SER A 1 -0.11 31.54 2.67
N GLY A 2 -0.67 30.74 3.58
CA GLY A 2 -0.45 30.91 5.03
C GLY A 2 0.41 29.76 5.50
N ILE A 3 1.66 30.04 5.86
CA ILE A 3 2.51 29.05 6.53
C ILE A 3 2.00 28.92 7.96
N ILE A 4 1.48 27.75 8.32
CA ILE A 4 1.12 27.48 9.72
C ILE A 4 2.38 26.99 10.44
N HIS A 5 2.84 27.78 11.42
CA HIS A 5 3.93 27.37 12.30
C HIS A 5 3.37 26.58 13.49
N PHE A 6 3.66 25.28 13.52
CA PHE A 6 3.44 24.46 14.71
C PHE A 6 4.73 24.36 15.51
N ASN A 7 4.70 24.88 16.73
CA ASN A 7 5.73 24.62 17.73
C ASN A 7 5.25 23.47 18.62
N ALA A 8 5.84 22.29 18.45
CA ALA A 8 5.49 21.09 19.21
C ALA A 8 5.83 21.18 20.72
N ASN A 9 6.40 22.30 21.19
CA ASN A 9 6.63 22.57 22.61
C ASN A 9 5.38 23.04 23.39
N SER A 10 4.23 23.26 22.72
CA SER A 10 2.99 23.58 23.45
C SER A 10 2.44 22.33 24.12
N SER A 11 2.50 22.31 25.45
CA SER A 11 1.93 21.31 26.34
C SER A 11 0.46 21.01 26.00
N VAL A 12 0.20 19.83 25.43
CA VAL A 12 -1.13 19.20 25.47
C VAL A 12 -1.34 18.70 26.92
N PRO A 13 -2.51 18.88 27.56
CA PRO A 13 -2.72 18.41 28.93
C PRO A 13 -2.46 16.91 29.03
N LEU A 14 -1.56 16.53 29.94
CA LEU A 14 -1.27 15.15 30.29
C LEU A 14 -2.52 14.55 30.95
N PHE A 15 -3.33 13.81 30.20
CA PHE A 15 -4.32 12.91 30.80
C PHE A 15 -3.55 11.86 31.62
N LYS A 16 -3.69 11.93 32.95
CA LYS A 16 -3.10 10.99 33.91
C LYS A 16 -3.71 9.60 33.69
N LEU A 17 -2.91 8.66 33.20
CA LEU A 17 -3.13 7.22 33.39
C LEU A 17 -2.46 6.79 34.71
N PRO A 18 -3.02 5.84 35.47
CA PRO A 18 -2.50 5.47 36.79
C PRO A 18 -1.16 4.72 36.71
N ASP A 19 -0.27 5.01 37.68
CA ASP A 19 1.08 4.47 37.83
C ASP A 19 1.13 2.93 37.96
N CYS A 20 1.78 2.26 37.01
CA CYS A 20 2.32 0.91 37.21
C CYS A 20 3.78 1.02 37.69
N ARG A 21 4.01 0.73 38.97
CA ARG A 21 5.36 0.65 39.58
C ARG A 21 6.10 -0.57 39.04
N SER A 22 7.18 -0.37 38.28
CA SER A 22 8.23 -1.38 38.11
C SER A 22 9.38 -1.09 39.05
N THR A 23 9.50 -1.92 40.08
CA THR A 23 10.67 -2.05 40.95
C THR A 23 11.82 -2.70 40.17
N SER A 24 12.98 -2.05 40.08
CA SER A 24 14.24 -2.73 39.75
C SER A 24 15.21 -2.61 40.92
N LEU A 25 15.55 -3.77 41.47
CA LEU A 25 16.55 -4.01 42.50
C LEU A 25 17.92 -3.43 42.12
N VAL A 26 18.57 -2.73 43.05
CA VAL A 26 20.01 -2.44 42.99
C VAL A 26 20.66 -3.06 44.21
N ALA A 27 21.56 -4.01 43.97
CA ALA A 27 22.35 -4.68 44.98
C ALA A 27 23.45 -3.76 45.53
N THR A 28 23.54 -3.69 46.86
CA THR A 28 24.58 -3.00 47.63
C THR A 28 25.91 -3.75 47.64
N LYS A 29 27.02 -3.02 47.53
CA LYS A 29 28.31 -3.38 48.14
C LYS A 29 29.05 -2.14 48.64
N GLN A 30 29.62 -2.27 49.84
CA GLN A 30 30.19 -1.25 50.71
C GLN A 30 31.70 -0.99 50.51
N ASN A 31 32.11 0.21 50.99
CA ASN A 31 33.37 0.59 51.66
C ASN A 31 34.52 1.30 50.92
N ASN A 32 34.76 2.54 51.39
CA ASN A 32 36.00 3.23 51.77
C ASN A 32 37.18 3.32 50.78
N GLU A 33 37.52 4.54 50.32
CA GLU A 33 38.58 5.37 50.91
C GLU A 33 38.77 6.67 50.12
N SER A 34 38.91 7.78 50.85
CA SER A 34 39.16 9.11 50.33
C SER A 34 40.59 9.25 49.82
N LYS A 35 40.76 9.51 48.53
CA LYS A 35 41.92 10.26 48.00
C LYS A 35 41.43 11.36 47.07
N CYS A 36 41.46 12.58 47.60
CA CYS A 36 41.31 13.80 46.84
C CYS A 36 42.54 13.95 45.94
N VAL A 37 42.45 13.48 44.71
CA VAL A 37 43.40 13.82 43.66
C VAL A 37 42.78 14.97 42.88
N LYS A 38 43.26 16.19 43.12
CA LYS A 38 42.94 17.36 42.33
C LYS A 38 43.59 17.22 40.95
N HIS A 39 42.98 16.44 40.06
CA HIS A 39 43.23 16.61 38.64
C HIS A 39 42.31 17.72 38.15
N ALA A 40 42.93 18.85 37.80
CA ALA A 40 42.33 19.84 36.94
C ALA A 40 42.06 19.19 35.57
N PHE A 41 40.88 18.60 35.42
CA PHE A 41 40.31 18.28 34.11
C PHE A 41 39.35 19.42 33.77
N GLY A 42 39.90 20.40 33.07
CA GLY A 42 39.15 21.50 32.50
C GLY A 42 38.06 21.02 31.54
N ASP A 43 36.96 21.75 31.55
CA ASP A 43 36.25 22.22 30.36
C ASP A 43 35.77 21.20 29.31
N THR A 44 35.48 19.95 29.71
CA THR A 44 34.91 18.95 28.76
C THR A 44 33.66 18.24 29.28
N LEU A 45 32.89 18.90 30.16
CA LEU A 45 31.56 18.42 30.61
C LEU A 45 30.45 19.46 30.39
N GLN A 46 30.74 20.53 29.64
CA GLN A 46 29.81 21.65 29.40
C GLN A 46 29.35 21.78 27.95
N SER A 47 29.77 20.91 27.03
CA SER A 47 29.43 21.00 25.60
C SER A 47 28.18 20.22 25.17
N ASP A 48 27.64 19.33 26.00
CA ASP A 48 26.54 18.44 25.56
C ASP A 48 25.14 18.96 25.92
N LEU A 49 25.06 20.07 26.68
CA LEU A 49 23.80 20.80 26.93
C LEU A 49 23.51 21.87 25.85
N GLU A 50 24.50 22.22 25.03
CA GLU A 50 24.44 23.35 24.11
C GLU A 50 24.39 22.93 22.64
N THR A 51 23.21 22.44 22.25
CA THR A 51 22.45 22.81 21.04
C THR A 51 21.53 21.64 20.70
N ARG A 52 20.34 21.60 21.31
CA ARG A 52 19.27 20.73 20.81
C ARG A 52 19.14 20.98 19.31
N LYS A 53 19.46 19.96 18.49
CA LYS A 53 19.46 20.12 17.04
C LYS A 53 18.07 20.57 16.59
N ARG A 54 18.04 21.57 15.73
CA ARG A 54 16.80 22.11 15.16
C ARG A 54 16.48 21.36 13.88
N VAL A 55 15.25 20.88 13.76
CA VAL A 55 14.77 20.14 12.59
C VAL A 55 13.59 20.88 11.99
N ILE A 56 13.61 21.08 10.68
CA ILE A 56 12.48 21.59 9.91
C ILE A 56 11.87 20.42 9.14
N ILE A 57 10.55 20.26 9.25
CA ILE A 57 9.77 19.26 8.51
C ILE A 57 8.86 20.01 7.54
N ILE A 58 8.87 19.61 6.27
CA ILE A 58 8.02 20.18 5.24
C ILE A 58 6.84 19.24 4.99
N GLY A 59 5.63 19.73 5.20
CA GLY A 59 4.37 18.99 5.11
C GLY A 59 3.86 18.50 6.47
N ALA A 60 2.61 18.81 6.78
CA ALA A 60 1.88 18.40 7.98
C ALA A 60 0.83 17.31 7.70
N GLY A 61 1.17 16.34 6.84
CA GLY A 61 0.43 15.08 6.68
C GLY A 61 0.83 14.01 7.71
N PRO A 62 0.28 12.78 7.63
CA PRO A 62 0.59 11.71 8.57
C PRO A 62 2.09 11.46 8.75
N ALA A 63 2.86 11.41 7.65
CA ALA A 63 4.30 11.20 7.70
C ALA A 63 5.04 12.34 8.45
N GLY A 64 4.77 13.59 8.10
CA GLY A 64 5.42 14.75 8.71
C GLY A 64 5.05 14.96 10.17
N LEU A 65 3.77 14.79 10.52
CA LEU A 65 3.29 14.89 11.91
C LEU A 65 3.83 13.74 12.78
N THR A 66 3.95 12.53 12.23
CA THR A 66 4.54 11.39 12.92
C THR A 66 6.03 11.64 13.18
N ALA A 67 6.78 12.07 12.17
CA ALA A 67 8.19 12.43 12.34
C ALA A 67 8.37 13.55 13.37
N ALA A 68 7.53 14.59 13.33
CA ALA A 68 7.55 15.69 14.30
C ALA A 68 7.32 15.19 15.72
N ARG A 69 6.34 14.30 15.92
CA ARG A 69 6.02 13.70 17.22
C ARG A 69 7.21 12.90 17.77
N HIS A 70 7.84 12.06 16.95
CA HIS A 70 8.98 11.25 17.38
C HIS A 70 10.21 12.09 17.71
N LEU A 71 10.58 13.05 16.86
CA LEU A 71 11.73 13.93 17.08
C LEU A 71 11.52 14.83 18.30
N ASN A 72 10.33 15.38 18.48
CA ASN A 72 10.01 16.21 19.65
C ASN A 72 10.15 15.40 20.95
N ARG A 73 9.68 14.14 20.98
CA ARG A 73 9.83 13.24 22.14
C ARG A 73 11.29 12.88 22.45
N GLN A 74 12.16 12.90 21.46
CA GLN A 74 13.60 12.70 21.63
C GLN A 74 14.35 13.98 22.06
N GLY A 75 13.65 15.10 22.24
CA GLY A 75 14.22 16.36 22.71
C GLY A 75 14.78 17.27 21.62
N PHE A 76 14.49 16.99 20.34
CA PHE A 76 14.82 17.90 19.24
C PHE A 76 13.88 19.10 19.20
N THR A 77 14.37 20.25 18.72
CA THR A 77 13.50 21.41 18.45
C THR A 77 12.95 21.29 17.04
N VAL A 78 11.64 21.06 16.90
CA VAL A 78 11.01 20.78 15.61
C VAL A 78 10.13 21.95 15.15
N THR A 79 10.27 22.35 13.89
CA THR A 79 9.34 23.27 13.20
C THR A 79 8.71 22.56 12.01
N VAL A 80 7.39 22.53 11.93
CA VAL A 80 6.66 21.97 10.78
C VAL A 80 6.15 23.11 9.91
N LEU A 81 6.40 23.03 8.60
CA LEU A 81 5.93 23.99 7.59
C LEU A 81 4.92 23.31 6.69
N GLU A 82 3.67 23.77 6.72
CA GLU A 82 2.59 23.28 5.85
C GLU A 82 2.22 24.35 4.81
N ALA A 83 2.00 23.91 3.57
CA ALA A 83 1.68 24.79 2.46
C ALA A 83 0.20 25.22 2.47
N ARG A 84 -0.69 24.33 2.92
CA ARG A 84 -2.13 24.57 3.04
C ARG A 84 -2.46 25.32 4.33
N ASN A 85 -3.67 25.87 4.39
CA ASN A 85 -4.25 26.45 5.60
C ASN A 85 -4.83 25.40 6.57
N ARG A 86 -4.46 24.12 6.40
CA ARG A 86 -4.89 23.00 7.25
C ARG A 86 -3.82 21.92 7.31
N ILE A 87 -3.81 21.16 8.39
CA ILE A 87 -3.00 19.95 8.52
C ILE A 87 -3.72 18.73 7.89
N GLY A 88 -3.09 17.56 7.98
CA GLY A 88 -3.64 16.26 7.57
C GLY A 88 -3.25 15.84 6.15
N GLY A 89 -2.87 16.78 5.29
CA GLY A 89 -2.48 16.48 3.91
C GLY A 89 -3.61 15.80 3.12
N ARG A 90 -3.39 14.54 2.72
CA ARG A 90 -4.38 13.69 2.03
C ARG A 90 -5.44 13.08 2.97
N VAL A 91 -5.29 13.24 4.29
CA VAL A 91 -6.37 12.95 5.25
C VAL A 91 -7.16 14.24 5.45
N PHE A 92 -8.44 14.23 5.11
CA PHE A 92 -9.32 15.38 5.21
C PHE A 92 -10.77 14.99 5.37
N THR A 93 -11.37 15.41 6.48
CA THR A 93 -12.77 15.22 6.78
C THR A 93 -13.52 16.53 6.53
N ASP A 94 -14.55 16.49 5.69
CA ASP A 94 -15.50 17.57 5.56
C ASP A 94 -16.65 17.39 6.56
N HIS A 95 -16.88 18.43 7.35
CA HIS A 95 -17.93 18.48 8.37
C HIS A 95 -19.11 19.38 7.96
N SER A 96 -19.07 19.96 6.75
CA SER A 96 -19.96 21.06 6.37
C SER A 96 -20.96 20.71 5.27
N SER A 97 -20.61 19.82 4.33
CA SER A 97 -21.48 19.56 3.17
C SER A 97 -22.67 18.66 3.47
N LEU A 98 -22.56 17.79 4.47
CA LEU A 98 -23.58 16.79 4.81
C LEU A 98 -23.87 16.80 6.32
N SER A 99 -24.99 16.18 6.71
CA SER A 99 -25.38 16.06 8.12
C SER A 99 -24.45 15.16 8.95
N VAL A 100 -23.59 14.40 8.28
CA VAL A 100 -22.55 13.57 8.87
C VAL A 100 -21.20 13.95 8.27
N PRO A 101 -20.10 13.88 9.05
CA PRO A 101 -18.77 14.08 8.50
C PRO A 101 -18.46 13.07 7.41
N VAL A 102 -17.79 13.51 6.34
CA VAL A 102 -17.36 12.65 5.24
C VAL A 102 -15.89 12.88 4.95
N ASP A 103 -15.13 11.80 4.89
CA ASP A 103 -13.74 11.84 4.48
C ASP A 103 -13.61 12.00 2.96
N LEU A 104 -12.92 13.04 2.54
CA LEU A 104 -12.57 13.30 1.13
C LEU A 104 -11.16 12.78 0.78
N GLY A 105 -10.63 11.91 1.63
CA GLY A 105 -9.28 11.38 1.59
C GLY A 105 -9.24 9.96 2.14
N ALA A 106 -8.17 9.61 2.85
CA ALA A 106 -8.07 8.29 3.47
C ALA A 106 -9.15 8.10 4.55
N SER A 107 -9.92 7.01 4.45
CA SER A 107 -11.01 6.65 5.36
C SER A 107 -11.04 5.17 5.75
N ILE A 108 -10.26 4.33 5.06
CA ILE A 108 -10.22 2.87 5.24
C ILE A 108 -8.84 2.48 5.77
N ILE A 109 -8.82 1.59 6.78
CA ILE A 109 -7.60 0.97 7.30
C ILE A 109 -7.50 -0.45 6.74
N THR A 110 -6.45 -0.74 5.99
CA THR A 110 -6.24 -2.02 5.32
C THR A 110 -5.33 -2.94 6.15
N GLY A 111 -5.93 -3.77 7.00
CA GLY A 111 -5.23 -4.73 7.86
C GLY A 111 -5.10 -4.23 9.29
N VAL A 112 -6.14 -4.44 10.09
CA VAL A 112 -6.18 -4.03 11.51
C VAL A 112 -5.52 -5.04 12.45
N GLU A 113 -5.40 -6.29 12.01
CA GLU A 113 -4.81 -7.40 12.76
C GLU A 113 -3.47 -7.82 12.17
N ALA A 114 -2.64 -8.46 12.99
CA ALA A 114 -1.41 -9.09 12.53
C ALA A 114 -1.74 -10.40 11.83
N ASP A 115 -1.12 -10.65 10.68
CA ASP A 115 -1.14 -11.97 10.05
C ASP A 115 0.21 -12.65 10.29
N VAL A 116 0.16 -13.72 11.08
CA VAL A 116 1.36 -14.48 11.46
C VAL A 116 1.89 -15.30 10.29
N ALA A 117 1.01 -15.74 9.37
CA ALA A 117 1.42 -16.58 8.24
C ALA A 117 2.21 -15.78 7.20
N THR A 118 1.88 -14.50 7.02
CA THR A 118 2.53 -13.59 6.08
C THR A 118 3.55 -12.66 6.75
N GLU A 119 3.74 -12.77 8.07
CA GLU A 119 4.53 -11.84 8.90
C GLU A 119 4.07 -10.37 8.80
N ARG A 120 2.84 -10.13 8.33
CA ARG A 120 2.25 -8.80 8.18
C ARG A 120 1.89 -8.22 9.54
N ARG A 121 2.37 -6.99 9.76
CA ARG A 121 2.03 -6.21 10.97
C ARG A 121 0.70 -5.47 10.78
N PRO A 122 -0.04 -5.24 11.87
CA PRO A 122 -1.23 -4.41 11.82
C PRO A 122 -0.86 -2.97 11.43
N ASP A 123 -1.76 -2.31 10.72
CA ASP A 123 -1.60 -0.91 10.34
C ASP A 123 -1.40 -0.05 11.61
N PRO A 124 -0.35 0.80 11.68
CA PRO A 124 -0.10 1.64 12.86
C PRO A 124 -1.28 2.54 13.26
N SER A 125 -2.16 2.88 12.32
CA SER A 125 -3.37 3.67 12.55
C SER A 125 -4.39 2.91 13.41
N SER A 126 -4.45 1.58 13.35
CA SER A 126 -5.34 0.79 14.20
C SER A 126 -4.98 0.93 15.69
N LEU A 127 -3.68 0.97 16.00
CA LEU A 127 -3.19 1.23 17.36
C LEU A 127 -3.53 2.64 17.82
N VAL A 128 -3.45 3.64 16.93
CA VAL A 128 -3.84 5.02 17.24
C VAL A 128 -5.34 5.10 17.55
N CYS A 129 -6.18 4.40 16.78
CA CYS A 129 -7.62 4.30 17.06
C CYS A 129 -7.88 3.71 18.44
N ALA A 130 -7.22 2.60 18.79
CA ALA A 130 -7.35 1.97 20.11
C ALA A 130 -6.92 2.91 21.25
N GLN A 131 -5.80 3.64 21.09
CA GLN A 131 -5.32 4.61 22.08
C GLN A 131 -6.30 5.77 22.30
N LEU A 132 -7.05 6.14 21.26
CA LEU A 132 -8.04 7.21 21.31
C LEU A 132 -9.45 6.71 21.70
N GLY A 133 -9.63 5.40 21.88
CA GLY A 133 -10.94 4.80 22.15
C GLY A 133 -11.91 4.95 20.97
N LEU A 134 -11.39 5.00 19.74
CA LEU A 134 -12.19 5.08 18.52
C LEU A 134 -12.65 3.69 18.09
N GLU A 135 -13.93 3.57 17.79
CA GLU A 135 -14.52 2.35 17.24
C GLU A 135 -14.26 2.27 15.74
N LEU A 136 -13.87 1.09 15.27
CA LEU A 136 -13.70 0.78 13.84
C LEU A 136 -14.84 -0.14 13.40
N SER A 137 -15.47 0.21 12.29
CA SER A 137 -16.48 -0.64 11.64
C SER A 137 -15.80 -1.49 10.58
N VAL A 138 -15.98 -2.82 10.66
CA VAL A 138 -15.49 -3.76 9.66
C VAL A 138 -16.38 -3.67 8.41
N LEU A 139 -15.76 -3.51 7.25
CA LEU A 139 -16.46 -3.53 5.96
C LEU A 139 -16.80 -4.97 5.58
N ASN A 140 -18.05 -5.19 5.18
CA ASN A 140 -18.50 -6.49 4.66
C ASN A 140 -17.97 -6.69 3.23
N SER A 141 -17.68 -7.93 2.86
CA SER A 141 -17.24 -8.34 1.52
C SER A 141 -18.37 -8.39 0.49
N ASP A 142 -19.64 -8.33 0.91
CA ASP A 142 -20.78 -8.35 0.00
C ASP A 142 -20.80 -7.13 -0.93
N CYS A 143 -20.38 -7.31 -2.19
CA CYS A 143 -20.32 -6.26 -3.22
C CYS A 143 -21.00 -6.74 -4.52
N PRO A 144 -22.35 -6.69 -4.63
CA PRO A 144 -23.04 -7.16 -5.82
C PRO A 144 -22.79 -6.25 -7.03
N LEU A 145 -22.42 -6.84 -8.17
CA LEU A 145 -22.29 -6.12 -9.43
C LEU A 145 -23.64 -5.91 -10.12
N TYR A 146 -23.81 -4.74 -10.75
CA TYR A 146 -24.98 -4.40 -11.55
C TYR A 146 -24.54 -4.01 -12.96
N ASP A 147 -25.18 -4.58 -13.97
CA ASP A 147 -24.89 -4.28 -15.36
C ASP A 147 -25.41 -2.89 -15.72
N THR A 148 -24.55 -2.02 -16.21
CA THR A 148 -24.87 -0.63 -16.56
C THR A 148 -25.84 -0.51 -17.74
N VAL A 149 -25.92 -1.52 -18.60
CA VAL A 149 -26.82 -1.52 -19.76
C VAL A 149 -28.23 -1.94 -19.38
N THR A 150 -28.36 -3.02 -18.59
CA THR A 150 -29.67 -3.58 -18.22
C THR A 150 -30.20 -3.08 -16.88
N GLY A 151 -29.34 -2.50 -16.03
CA GLY A 151 -29.64 -2.11 -14.66
C GLY A 151 -29.87 -3.30 -13.71
N GLN A 152 -29.70 -4.53 -14.18
CA GLN A 152 -29.95 -5.75 -13.40
C GLN A 152 -28.68 -6.22 -12.68
N LYS A 153 -28.88 -6.92 -11.56
CA LYS A 153 -27.80 -7.61 -10.87
C LYS A 153 -27.13 -8.62 -11.82
N VAL A 154 -25.80 -8.68 -11.81
CA VAL A 154 -25.03 -9.70 -12.51
C VAL A 154 -25.31 -11.07 -11.85
N PRO A 155 -25.55 -12.15 -12.64
CA PRO A 155 -25.72 -13.49 -12.11
C PRO A 155 -24.50 -13.94 -11.32
N ALA A 156 -24.70 -14.59 -10.17
CA ALA A 156 -23.62 -14.97 -9.27
C ALA A 156 -22.62 -15.94 -9.92
N ASP A 157 -23.10 -16.86 -10.77
CA ASP A 157 -22.27 -17.79 -11.53
C ASP A 157 -21.32 -17.07 -12.51
N MET A 158 -21.79 -15.98 -13.13
CA MET A 158 -20.97 -15.16 -14.03
C MET A 158 -19.95 -14.31 -13.25
N ASP A 159 -20.38 -13.72 -12.14
CA ASP A 159 -19.53 -12.94 -11.24
C ASP A 159 -18.36 -13.79 -10.72
N GLU A 160 -18.68 -14.94 -10.10
CA GLU A 160 -17.70 -15.90 -9.58
C GLU A 160 -16.75 -16.44 -10.67
N ALA A 161 -17.27 -16.75 -11.87
CA ALA A 161 -16.45 -17.29 -12.95
C ALA A 161 -15.45 -16.26 -13.50
N LEU A 162 -15.87 -15.01 -13.67
CA LEU A 162 -15.00 -13.95 -14.20
C LEU A 162 -14.02 -13.45 -13.14
N GLU A 163 -14.41 -13.42 -11.87
CA GLU A 163 -13.48 -13.19 -10.76
C GLU A 163 -12.38 -14.25 -10.72
N ALA A 164 -12.75 -15.54 -10.83
CA ALA A 164 -11.78 -16.63 -10.86
C ALA A 164 -10.85 -16.57 -12.08
N GLU A 165 -11.37 -16.22 -13.25
CA GLU A 165 -10.54 -16.02 -14.44
C GLU A 165 -9.60 -14.83 -14.27
N TYR A 166 -10.08 -13.70 -13.78
CA TYR A 166 -9.30 -12.50 -13.50
C TYR A 166 -8.13 -12.79 -12.53
N ASN A 167 -8.41 -13.46 -11.41
CA ASN A 167 -7.36 -13.84 -10.45
C ASN A 167 -6.32 -14.77 -11.10
N SER A 168 -6.76 -15.70 -11.95
CA SER A 168 -5.84 -16.56 -12.70
C SER A 168 -5.00 -15.79 -13.72
N LEU A 169 -5.49 -14.68 -14.27
CA LEU A 169 -4.68 -13.80 -15.13
C LEU A 169 -3.58 -13.11 -14.33
N LEU A 170 -3.88 -12.62 -13.11
CA LEU A 170 -2.87 -12.02 -12.23
C LEU A 170 -1.76 -13.02 -11.89
N ASP A 171 -2.10 -14.26 -11.55
CA ASP A 171 -1.13 -15.33 -11.30
C ASP A 171 -0.22 -15.59 -12.53
N ASP A 172 -0.78 -15.50 -13.73
CA ASP A 172 -0.04 -15.70 -14.97
C ASP A 172 0.92 -14.55 -15.30
N MET A 173 0.81 -13.37 -14.68
CA MET A 173 1.65 -12.21 -15.03
C MET A 173 3.14 -12.53 -14.85
N VAL A 174 3.50 -13.31 -13.84
CA VAL A 174 4.88 -13.80 -13.63
C VAL A 174 5.34 -14.65 -14.82
N LEU A 175 4.45 -15.51 -15.36
CA LEU A 175 4.73 -16.33 -16.54
C LEU A 175 4.83 -15.49 -17.81
N VAL A 176 4.01 -14.45 -17.95
CA VAL A 176 4.09 -13.50 -19.08
C VAL A 176 5.44 -12.77 -19.06
N VAL A 177 5.87 -12.28 -17.89
CA VAL A 177 7.17 -11.64 -17.70
C VAL A 177 8.31 -12.60 -18.06
N ALA A 178 8.27 -13.84 -17.55
CA ALA A 178 9.29 -14.85 -17.84
C ALA A 178 9.38 -15.20 -19.34
N ARG A 179 8.24 -15.27 -20.04
CA ARG A 179 8.19 -15.60 -21.48
C ARG A 179 8.65 -14.44 -22.37
N LYS A 180 8.31 -13.21 -22.01
CA LYS A 180 8.58 -12.00 -22.82
C LYS A 180 9.95 -11.38 -22.53
N GLY A 181 10.57 -11.71 -21.40
CA GLY A 181 11.93 -11.26 -21.05
C GLY A 181 12.06 -9.74 -21.07
N GLU A 182 13.06 -9.21 -21.78
CA GLU A 182 13.26 -7.75 -21.90
C GLU A 182 12.06 -7.00 -22.50
N GLN A 183 11.23 -7.65 -23.31
CA GLN A 183 10.03 -7.02 -23.85
C GLN A 183 9.00 -6.72 -22.74
N ALA A 184 8.91 -7.58 -21.71
CA ALA A 184 8.00 -7.39 -20.58
C ALA A 184 8.29 -6.08 -19.82
N MET A 185 9.56 -5.65 -19.79
CA MET A 185 10.00 -4.41 -19.13
C MET A 185 9.39 -3.15 -19.73
N LYS A 186 8.86 -3.24 -20.95
CA LYS A 186 8.23 -2.13 -21.68
C LYS A 186 6.71 -2.29 -21.80
N MET A 187 6.16 -3.39 -21.28
CA MET A 187 4.73 -3.68 -21.34
C MET A 187 4.01 -3.04 -20.16
N SER A 188 2.79 -2.57 -20.43
CA SER A 188 1.86 -2.21 -19.39
C SER A 188 1.21 -3.45 -18.77
N LEU A 189 0.63 -3.30 -17.58
CA LEU A 189 -0.12 -4.38 -16.94
C LEU A 189 -1.36 -4.75 -17.77
N GLU A 190 -2.00 -3.77 -18.40
CA GLU A 190 -3.12 -3.99 -19.34
C GLU A 190 -2.71 -4.90 -20.50
N ASP A 191 -1.59 -4.59 -21.17
CA ASP A 191 -1.07 -5.40 -22.27
C ASP A 191 -0.81 -6.85 -21.84
N GLY A 192 -0.32 -7.04 -20.61
CA GLY A 192 -0.08 -8.35 -20.03
C GLY A 192 -1.37 -9.13 -19.81
N LEU A 193 -2.37 -8.51 -19.18
CA LEU A 193 -3.68 -9.10 -18.89
C LEU A 193 -4.42 -9.48 -20.17
N GLU A 194 -4.50 -8.56 -21.14
CA GLU A 194 -5.16 -8.80 -22.44
C GLU A 194 -4.43 -9.90 -23.24
N TYR A 195 -3.10 -9.93 -23.20
CA TYR A 195 -2.31 -11.00 -23.81
C TYR A 195 -2.59 -12.37 -23.17
N ALA A 196 -2.65 -12.45 -21.84
CA ALA A 196 -2.93 -13.68 -21.12
C ALA A 196 -4.37 -14.18 -21.35
N LEU A 197 -5.35 -13.27 -21.30
CA LEU A 197 -6.76 -13.56 -21.57
C LEU A 197 -6.93 -14.16 -22.97
N LYS A 198 -6.27 -13.56 -23.97
CA LYS A 198 -6.30 -14.06 -25.34
C LYS A 198 -5.76 -15.47 -25.47
N ILE A 199 -4.64 -15.77 -24.85
CA ILE A 199 -4.04 -17.12 -24.90
C ILE A 199 -4.95 -18.14 -24.24
N ARG A 200 -5.54 -17.81 -23.08
CA ARG A 200 -6.44 -18.72 -22.35
C ARG A 200 -7.69 -19.07 -23.14
N ARG A 201 -8.37 -18.06 -23.67
CA ARG A 201 -9.65 -18.24 -24.39
C ARG A 201 -9.44 -18.85 -25.79
N THR A 202 -8.34 -18.55 -26.48
CA THR A 202 -8.00 -19.22 -27.75
C THR A 202 -7.46 -20.64 -27.57
N GLY A 203 -6.81 -20.93 -26.43
CA GLY A 203 -6.35 -22.27 -26.06
C GLY A 203 -7.49 -23.23 -25.71
N HIS A 204 -8.56 -22.74 -25.07
CA HIS A 204 -9.74 -23.54 -24.73
C HIS A 204 -10.52 -24.03 -25.97
N SER A 205 -10.54 -23.26 -27.07
CA SER A 205 -11.19 -23.69 -28.33
C SER A 205 -10.48 -24.83 -29.06
N LYS A 206 -9.23 -25.19 -28.72
CA LYS A 206 -8.48 -26.28 -29.37
C LYS A 206 -8.44 -27.58 -28.55
N GLY A 207 -9.12 -27.63 -27.40
CA GLY A 207 -9.07 -28.75 -26.46
C GLY A 207 -10.07 -29.89 -26.69
N SER A 208 -10.93 -29.81 -27.70
CA SER A 208 -11.97 -30.81 -27.97
C SER A 208 -11.79 -31.55 -29.31
N GLU A 209 -10.59 -32.04 -29.61
CA GLU A 209 -10.38 -33.12 -30.59
C GLU A 209 -9.20 -33.99 -30.14
N GLU A 210 -9.48 -35.27 -29.89
CA GLU A 210 -8.56 -36.27 -29.37
C GLU A 210 -7.45 -36.68 -30.36
N THR A 211 -6.27 -36.96 -29.79
CA THR A 211 -5.38 -38.10 -30.10
C THR A 211 -4.95 -38.35 -31.55
N LYS A 212 -3.66 -38.11 -31.82
CA LYS A 212 -2.75 -39.12 -32.43
C LYS A 212 -1.28 -38.76 -32.26
N GLN A 213 -0.52 -39.74 -31.77
CA GLN A 213 0.93 -39.74 -31.60
C GLN A 213 1.68 -39.55 -32.92
N SER A 214 2.79 -38.80 -32.90
CA SER A 214 4.04 -39.19 -33.55
C SER A 214 5.22 -38.34 -33.06
N ASN A 215 6.24 -38.99 -32.52
CA ASN A 215 7.57 -38.45 -32.27
C ASN A 215 8.30 -38.13 -33.59
N SER A 216 8.95 -36.98 -33.70
CA SER A 216 10.27 -36.83 -34.36
C SER A 216 10.82 -35.42 -34.14
N ALA A 217 12.13 -35.37 -33.87
CA ALA A 217 12.95 -34.19 -33.67
C ALA A 217 13.03 -33.26 -34.90
N ASP A 218 13.58 -32.07 -34.64
CA ASP A 218 14.06 -31.03 -35.57
C ASP A 218 13.04 -30.24 -36.38
N ARG A 219 12.83 -28.97 -35.97
CA ARG A 219 12.60 -27.87 -36.93
C ARG A 219 13.40 -26.62 -36.52
N PRO A 220 13.99 -25.89 -37.48
CA PRO A 220 14.88 -24.79 -37.18
C PRO A 220 14.12 -23.54 -36.73
N PHE A 221 14.78 -22.78 -35.86
CA PHE A 221 14.44 -21.43 -35.46
C PHE A 221 14.40 -20.50 -36.69
N ASP A 222 13.21 -20.14 -37.15
CA ASP A 222 13.03 -19.17 -38.23
C ASP A 222 12.68 -17.80 -37.64
N SER A 223 13.70 -16.96 -37.56
CA SER A 223 13.64 -15.57 -37.18
C SER A 223 13.25 -14.73 -38.39
N LYS A 224 11.94 -14.47 -38.56
CA LYS A 224 11.37 -13.27 -39.22
C LYS A 224 9.86 -13.39 -39.36
N ARG A 225 9.12 -12.83 -38.41
CA ARG A 225 7.80 -12.22 -38.64
C ARG A 225 7.67 -10.98 -37.78
N ASP A 226 8.49 -9.98 -38.08
CA ASP A 226 8.15 -8.59 -37.79
C ASP A 226 7.22 -8.11 -38.89
N GLY A 227 5.93 -8.38 -38.69
CA GLY A 227 4.83 -7.81 -39.45
C GLY A 227 3.81 -7.36 -38.43
N ALA A 228 3.65 -6.04 -38.29
CA ALA A 228 2.63 -5.42 -37.46
C ALA A 228 1.25 -5.99 -37.85
N MET A 229 0.80 -6.95 -37.06
CA MET A 229 -0.58 -7.38 -37.07
C MET A 229 -1.22 -6.54 -35.97
N GLU A 230 -1.87 -5.44 -36.36
CA GLU A 230 -2.98 -4.92 -35.57
C GLU A 230 -3.98 -6.08 -35.47
N GLN A 231 -3.84 -6.88 -34.42
CA GLN A 231 -4.70 -8.03 -34.19
C GLN A 231 -5.99 -7.45 -33.63
N ASN A 232 -7.07 -7.45 -34.41
CA ASN A 232 -8.39 -7.12 -33.88
C ASN A 232 -8.61 -7.87 -32.56
N PHE A 233 -8.77 -7.11 -31.48
CA PHE A 233 -9.04 -7.60 -30.13
C PHE A 233 -10.54 -7.89 -29.91
N ASP A 234 -11.36 -7.60 -30.92
CA ASP A 234 -12.80 -7.88 -30.98
C ASP A 234 -13.00 -9.36 -31.41
N GLU A 235 -13.62 -10.30 -30.70
CA GLU A 235 -14.38 -10.34 -29.46
C GLU A 235 -14.02 -11.69 -28.78
N ILE A 236 -13.30 -11.67 -27.66
CA ILE A 236 -12.93 -12.88 -26.91
C ILE A 236 -13.96 -13.21 -25.82
N LEU A 237 -14.59 -12.16 -25.31
CA LEU A 237 -15.64 -12.19 -24.31
C LEU A 237 -16.93 -11.68 -24.95
N ASP A 238 -18.07 -12.25 -24.56
CA ASP A 238 -19.36 -11.63 -24.88
C ASP A 238 -19.43 -10.21 -24.28
N PRO A 239 -20.16 -9.25 -24.88
CA PRO A 239 -20.23 -7.88 -24.37
C PRO A 239 -20.59 -7.78 -22.88
N ARG A 240 -21.40 -8.70 -22.34
CA ARG A 240 -21.73 -8.71 -20.91
C ARG A 240 -20.55 -9.17 -20.05
N GLU A 241 -19.86 -10.24 -20.45
CA GLU A 241 -18.65 -10.71 -19.78
C GLU A 241 -17.56 -9.63 -19.80
N ARG A 242 -17.39 -8.95 -20.95
CA ARG A 242 -16.41 -7.86 -21.09
C ARG A 242 -16.63 -6.75 -20.06
N ARG A 243 -17.89 -6.31 -19.83
CA ARG A 243 -18.19 -5.27 -18.84
C ARG A 243 -17.88 -5.68 -17.40
N VAL A 244 -18.06 -6.96 -17.07
CA VAL A 244 -17.72 -7.49 -15.75
C VAL A 244 -16.19 -7.60 -15.60
N MET A 245 -15.48 -8.08 -16.63
CA MET A 245 -14.01 -8.09 -16.64
C MET A 245 -13.42 -6.67 -16.54
N ASP A 246 -14.01 -5.71 -17.26
CA ASP A 246 -13.61 -4.29 -17.20
C ASP A 246 -13.83 -3.70 -15.81
N TRP A 247 -14.82 -4.17 -15.06
CA TRP A 247 -14.99 -3.78 -13.65
C TRP A 247 -13.80 -4.25 -12.80
N HIS A 248 -13.32 -5.49 -12.98
CA HIS A 248 -12.12 -5.97 -12.28
C HIS A 248 -10.86 -5.20 -12.69
N PHE A 249 -10.70 -4.87 -13.97
CA PHE A 249 -9.59 -4.05 -14.43
C PHE A 249 -9.66 -2.64 -13.82
N ALA A 250 -10.83 -2.01 -13.80
CA ALA A 250 -11.03 -0.71 -13.16
C ALA A 250 -10.81 -0.78 -11.63
N HIS A 251 -11.15 -1.90 -10.98
CA HIS A 251 -10.83 -2.12 -9.57
C HIS A 251 -9.32 -2.18 -9.32
N LEU A 252 -8.56 -2.80 -10.24
CA LEU A 252 -7.11 -2.80 -10.20
C LEU A 252 -6.52 -1.40 -10.46
N GLU A 253 -7.08 -0.64 -11.40
CA GLU A 253 -6.70 0.77 -11.62
C GLU A 253 -6.91 1.61 -10.36
N TYR A 254 -8.03 1.39 -9.66
CA TYR A 254 -8.30 2.02 -8.37
C TYR A 254 -7.22 1.66 -7.34
N GLY A 255 -6.82 0.39 -7.25
CA GLY A 255 -5.74 -0.07 -6.37
C GLY A 255 -4.37 0.54 -6.71
N CYS A 256 -4.04 0.63 -8.00
CA CYS A 256 -2.79 1.23 -8.47
C CYS A 256 -2.80 2.77 -8.49
N ALA A 257 -3.98 3.39 -8.35
CA ALA A 257 -4.21 4.82 -8.56
C ALA A 257 -3.70 5.35 -9.91
N ALA A 258 -3.74 4.52 -10.96
CA ALA A 258 -3.27 4.81 -12.30
C ALA A 258 -4.01 3.93 -13.32
N LEU A 259 -4.05 4.37 -14.58
CA LEU A 259 -4.58 3.55 -15.67
C LEU A 259 -3.69 2.32 -15.88
N LEU A 260 -4.25 1.14 -16.17
CA LEU A 260 -3.44 -0.10 -16.28
C LEU A 260 -2.38 -0.01 -17.39
N LYS A 261 -2.66 0.77 -18.44
CA LYS A 261 -1.71 1.11 -19.50
C LYS A 261 -0.45 1.86 -19.01
N GLU A 262 -0.50 2.49 -17.85
CA GLU A 262 0.60 3.24 -17.23
C GLU A 262 1.25 2.46 -16.08
N VAL A 263 0.66 1.34 -15.67
CA VAL A 263 1.17 0.46 -14.63
C VAL A 263 2.16 -0.53 -15.25
N SER A 264 3.31 -0.71 -14.61
CA SER A 264 4.36 -1.61 -15.11
C SER A 264 3.97 -3.08 -14.88
N LEU A 265 3.92 -3.87 -15.96
CA LEU A 265 3.68 -5.31 -15.87
C LEU A 265 4.60 -6.05 -14.87
N PRO A 266 5.94 -5.85 -14.85
CA PRO A 266 6.80 -6.58 -13.92
C PRO A 266 6.80 -6.07 -12.47
N TYR A 267 6.27 -4.87 -12.19
CA TYR A 267 6.46 -4.20 -10.90
C TYR A 267 5.17 -3.68 -10.24
N TRP A 268 4.01 -4.07 -10.77
CA TRP A 268 2.72 -3.59 -10.27
C TRP A 268 2.44 -3.94 -8.80
N ASN A 269 2.99 -5.06 -8.32
CA ASN A 269 2.81 -5.58 -6.97
C ASN A 269 4.14 -5.84 -6.23
N GLN A 270 5.16 -5.03 -6.50
CA GLN A 270 6.52 -5.21 -5.93
C GLN A 270 6.57 -5.17 -4.39
N ASP A 271 5.56 -4.61 -3.74
CA ASP A 271 5.42 -4.50 -2.30
C ASP A 271 4.74 -5.72 -1.64
N ASP A 272 4.07 -6.60 -2.40
CA ASP A 272 3.45 -7.83 -1.88
C ASP A 272 4.45 -8.74 -1.16
N VAL A 273 5.73 -8.70 -1.55
CA VAL A 273 6.81 -9.46 -0.90
C VAL A 273 7.04 -9.00 0.55
N TYR A 274 6.63 -7.79 0.90
CA TYR A 274 6.88 -7.14 2.19
C TYR A 274 5.60 -6.74 2.94
N GLY A 275 4.43 -6.93 2.33
CA GLY A 275 3.14 -6.40 2.76
C GLY A 275 2.25 -7.36 3.52
#